data_AF-A0AA90KHI4-F1
#
_entry.id   AF-A0AA90KHI4-F1
#
_cell.length_a   1.000
_cell.length_b   1.000
_cell.length_c   1.000
_cell.angle_alpha   90.00
_cell.angle_beta   90.00
_cell.angle_gamma   90.00
#
_symmetry.space_group_name_H-M   'P 1'
#
loop_
_entity.id
_entity.type
_entity.pdbx_description
1 polymer ?
#
loop_
_entity_poly.entity_id
_entity_poly.type
_entity_poly.pdbx_seq_one_letter_code
_entity_poly.pdbx_strand_id
1 'polypeptide(L)'
;MNSSKPGLLAQAAMVTGCGAMAALTGVDLDSYHLPLAWNLSCSTAVFSALLHLTTTAAAAWGTRTHRCPLPDCDFTVRLQHVDAGENRRWQEIAAHHPHTL
;
A
#
# COMPACT_ATOMS: atom_id res chain seq x y z
N MET A 1 0.74 -23.24 -8.93
CA MET A 1 0.38 -23.26 -7.49
C MET A 1 1.63 -23.08 -6.63
N ASN A 2 2.06 -21.85 -6.30
CA ASN A 2 2.85 -21.55 -5.08
C ASN A 2 3.09 -20.03 -4.82
N SER A 3 2.21 -19.12 -5.27
CA SER A 3 2.47 -17.67 -5.16
C SER A 3 2.02 -17.03 -3.83
N SER A 4 1.47 -17.80 -2.89
CA SER A 4 0.85 -17.28 -1.67
C SER A 4 1.83 -16.97 -0.52
N LYS A 5 3.05 -17.52 -0.57
CA LYS A 5 4.04 -17.41 0.52
C LYS A 5 4.75 -16.03 0.66
N PRO A 6 5.17 -15.33 -0.42
CA PRO A 6 5.88 -14.06 -0.27
C PRO A 6 4.99 -12.95 0.29
N GLY A 7 3.70 -12.94 -0.07
CA GLY A 7 2.74 -11.96 0.44
C GLY A 7 2.45 -12.11 1.93
N LEU A 8 2.40 -13.33 2.45
CA LEU A 8 2.13 -13.58 3.87
C LEU A 8 3.30 -13.13 4.76
N LEU A 9 4.54 -13.44 4.36
CA LEU A 9 5.74 -13.04 5.10
C LEU A 9 5.91 -11.52 5.11
N ALA A 10 5.66 -10.86 3.98
CA ALA A 10 5.70 -9.40 3.89
C ALA A 10 4.64 -8.75 4.81
N GLN A 11 3.42 -9.27 4.82
CA GLN A 11 2.36 -8.79 5.72
C GLN A 11 2.71 -8.99 7.19
N ALA A 12 3.22 -10.17 7.55
CA ALA A 12 3.66 -10.45 8.92
C ALA A 12 4.79 -9.51 9.36
N ALA A 13 5.76 -9.24 8.48
CA ALA A 13 6.83 -8.29 8.74
C ALA A 13 6.31 -6.86 8.93
N MET A 14 5.36 -6.41 8.11
CA MET A 14 4.72 -5.09 8.25
C MET A 14 3.99 -4.93 9.59
N VAL A 15 3.16 -5.90 9.97
CA VAL A 15 2.41 -5.86 11.24
C VAL A 15 3.38 -5.85 12.43
N THR A 16 4.40 -6.70 12.39
CA THR A 16 5.42 -6.78 13.44
C THR A 16 6.20 -5.47 13.57
N GLY A 17 6.59 -4.87 12.45
CA GLY A 17 7.28 -3.57 12.43
C GLY A 17 6.43 -2.43 12.97
N CYS A 18 5.14 -2.36 12.59
CA CYS A 18 4.22 -1.37 13.12
C CYS A 18 4.02 -1.54 14.63
N GLY A 19 3.89 -2.80 15.10
CA GLY A 19 3.77 -3.12 16.52
C GLY A 19 5.02 -2.74 17.32
N ALA A 20 6.21 -3.01 16.78
CA ALA A 20 7.47 -2.61 17.40
C ALA A 20 7.59 -1.09 17.54
N MET A 21 7.24 -0.33 16.51
CA MET A 21 7.25 1.15 16.58
C MET A 21 6.25 1.68 17.61
N ALA A 22 5.04 1.12 17.65
CA ALA A 22 4.04 1.50 18.65
C ALA A 22 4.48 1.18 20.09
N ALA A 23 5.19 0.05 20.29
CA ALA A 23 5.77 -0.33 21.56
C ALA A 23 6.91 0.61 21.99
N LEU A 24 7.82 0.96 21.07
CA LEU A 24 8.88 1.94 21.33
C LEU A 24 8.30 3.29 21.73
N THR A 25 7.26 3.74 21.02
CA THR A 25 6.55 4.99 21.37
C THR A 25 5.96 4.90 22.78
N GLY A 26 5.40 3.73 23.15
CA GLY A 26 4.87 3.52 24.49
C GLY A 26 5.93 3.51 25.59
N VAL A 27 7.14 2.99 25.31
CA VAL A 27 8.30 3.04 26.22
C VAL A 27 8.79 4.49 26.39
N ASP A 28 8.85 5.26 25.31
CA ASP A 28 9.19 6.68 25.38
C ASP A 28 8.16 7.46 26.21
N LEU A 29 6.87 7.14 26.07
CA LEU A 29 5.80 7.75 26.86
C LEU A 29 5.83 7.36 28.34
N ASP A 30 6.36 6.18 28.68
CA ASP A 30 6.45 5.72 30.08
C ASP A 30 7.34 6.62 30.92
N SER A 31 8.35 7.25 30.30
CA SER A 31 9.23 8.23 30.94
C SER A 31 8.50 9.49 31.44
N TYR A 32 7.27 9.72 30.99
CA TYR A 32 6.43 10.86 31.38
C TYR A 32 5.38 10.51 32.46
N HIS A 33 5.40 9.30 33.02
CA HIS A 33 4.48 8.84 34.07
C HIS A 33 2.98 9.07 33.75
N LEU A 34 2.62 8.91 32.47
CA LEU A 34 1.23 9.05 32.02
C LEU A 34 0.37 7.86 32.51
N PRO A 35 -0.94 8.07 32.73
CA PRO A 35 -1.86 6.97 33.00
C PRO A 35 -1.80 5.90 31.90
N LEU A 36 -1.79 4.62 32.28
CA LEU A 36 -1.66 3.48 31.36
C LEU A 36 -2.70 3.53 30.23
N ALA A 37 -3.94 3.94 30.53
CA ALA A 37 -5.00 4.09 29.54
C ALA A 37 -4.65 5.08 28.41
N TRP A 38 -3.91 6.16 28.75
CA TRP A 38 -3.49 7.17 27.79
C TRP A 38 -2.34 6.66 26.91
N ASN A 39 -1.39 5.95 27.52
CA ASN A 39 -0.29 5.31 26.80
C ASN A 39 -0.82 4.28 25.79
N LEU A 40 -1.73 3.39 26.23
CA LEU A 40 -2.37 2.41 25.35
C LEU A 40 -3.13 3.07 24.20
N SER A 41 -3.87 4.15 24.47
CA SER A 41 -4.60 4.88 23.43
C SER A 41 -3.64 5.49 22.40
N CYS A 42 -2.52 6.06 22.86
CA CYS A 42 -1.50 6.65 21.98
C CYS A 42 -0.80 5.58 21.13
N SER A 43 -0.32 4.50 21.73
CA SER A 43 0.32 3.39 21.00
C SER A 43 -0.63 2.76 19.99
N THR A 44 -1.91 2.58 20.33
CA THR A 44 -2.91 2.03 19.40
C THR A 44 -3.17 2.99 18.22
N ALA A 45 -3.23 4.30 18.48
CA ALA A 45 -3.37 5.30 17.43
C ALA A 45 -2.16 5.32 16.48
N VAL A 46 -0.93 5.28 17.02
CA VAL A 46 0.31 5.19 16.23
C VAL A 46 0.34 3.91 15.40
N PHE A 47 0.01 2.77 16.00
CA PHE A 47 -0.08 1.49 15.30
C PHE A 47 -1.08 1.56 14.14
N SER A 48 -2.29 2.07 14.38
CA SER A 48 -3.32 2.22 13.36
C SER A 48 -2.88 3.15 12.22
N ALA A 49 -2.23 4.28 12.54
CA ALA A 49 -1.73 5.21 11.55
C ALA A 49 -0.63 4.56 10.67
N LEU A 50 0.30 3.83 11.28
CA LEU A 50 1.36 3.12 10.57
C LEU A 50 0.80 2.01 9.67
N LEU A 51 -0.17 1.22 10.16
CA LEU A 51 -0.85 0.22 9.34
C LEU A 51 -1.59 0.85 8.15
N HIS A 52 -2.31 1.95 8.38
CA HIS A 52 -3.00 2.64 7.31
C HIS A 52 -2.02 3.19 6.26
N LEU A 53 -0.91 3.79 6.71
CA LEU A 53 0.10 4.35 5.83
C LEU A 53 0.81 3.26 5.00
N THR A 54 1.19 2.15 5.63
CA THR A 54 1.87 1.04 4.94
C THR A 54 0.97 0.34 3.94
N THR A 55 -0.30 0.10 4.26
CA THR A 55 -1.28 -0.49 3.33
C THR A 55 -1.59 0.44 2.16
N THR A 56 -1.75 1.74 2.42
CA THR A 56 -1.96 2.74 1.37
C THR A 56 -0.73 2.85 0.46
N ALA A 57 0.48 2.86 1.04
CA ALA A 57 1.73 2.87 0.27
C ALA A 57 1.90 1.60 -0.57
N ALA A 58 1.59 0.43 -0.02
CA ALA A 58 1.62 -0.83 -0.75
C ALA A 58 0.65 -0.82 -1.94
N ALA A 59 -0.58 -0.33 -1.74
CA ALA A 59 -1.57 -0.18 -2.81
C ALA A 59 -1.11 0.83 -3.88
N ALA A 60 -0.49 1.93 -3.47
CA ALA A 60 0.09 2.92 -4.39
C ALA A 60 1.23 2.33 -5.22
N TRP A 61 2.15 1.57 -4.61
CA TRP A 61 3.24 0.90 -5.32
C TRP A 61 2.77 -0.23 -6.23
N GLY A 62 1.69 -0.91 -5.86
CA GLY A 62 1.03 -1.92 -6.68
C GLY A 62 0.22 -1.34 -7.85
N THR A 63 0.08 -0.02 -7.92
CA THR A 63 -0.66 0.65 -8.98
C THR A 63 0.24 0.88 -10.21
N ARG A 64 -0.22 0.47 -11.39
CA ARG A 64 0.37 0.82 -12.69
C ARG A 64 -0.62 1.66 -13.49
N THR A 65 -0.13 2.74 -14.08
CA THR A 65 -0.94 3.62 -14.93
C THR A 65 -0.40 3.58 -16.34
N HIS A 66 -1.25 3.24 -17.31
CA HIS A 66 -0.95 3.29 -18.73
C HIS A 66 -1.76 4.39 -19.38
N ARG A 67 -1.08 5.27 -20.12
CA ARG A 67 -1.68 6.36 -20.88
C ARG A 67 -1.56 6.07 -22.37
N CYS A 68 -2.51 6.56 -23.16
CA CYS A 68 -2.35 6.53 -24.60
C CYS A 68 -1.12 7.35 -25.03
N PRO A 69 -0.30 6.86 -25.97
CA PRO A 69 0.82 7.63 -26.53
C PRO A 69 0.39 8.70 -27.55
N LEU A 70 -0.86 8.70 -28.05
CA LEU A 70 -1.32 9.72 -29.00
C LEU A 70 -1.41 11.10 -28.32
N PRO A 71 -0.95 12.18 -28.97
CA PRO A 71 -1.24 13.54 -28.52
C PRO A 71 -2.75 13.80 -28.57
N ASP A 72 -3.26 14.56 -27.59
CA ASP A 72 -4.69 14.88 -27.40
C ASP A 72 -5.62 13.70 -27.09
N CYS A 73 -5.06 12.57 -26.64
CA CYS A 73 -5.83 11.44 -26.14
C CYS A 73 -5.78 11.34 -24.60
N ASP A 74 -6.92 11.52 -23.93
CA ASP A 74 -7.03 11.46 -22.46
C ASP A 74 -7.21 10.04 -21.90
N PHE A 75 -7.22 9.02 -22.77
CA PHE A 75 -7.43 7.65 -22.34
C PHE A 75 -6.33 7.18 -21.38
N THR A 76 -6.75 6.87 -20.15
CA THR A 76 -5.86 6.42 -19.07
C THR A 76 -6.46 5.21 -18.38
N VAL A 77 -5.66 4.16 -18.24
CA VAL A 77 -6.03 2.96 -17.48
C VAL A 77 -5.15 2.87 -16.25
N ARG A 78 -5.79 2.66 -15.09
CA ARG A 78 -5.13 2.43 -13.82
C ARG A 78 -5.40 1.01 -13.36
N LEU A 79 -4.33 0.25 -13.13
CA LEU A 79 -4.36 -1.16 -12.78
C LEU A 79 -3.74 -1.36 -11.40
N GLN A 80 -4.20 -2.36 -10.68
CA GLN A 80 -3.62 -2.78 -9.41
C GLN A 80 -3.40 -4.29 -9.42
N HIS A 81 -2.29 -4.75 -8.82
CA HIS A 81 -2.00 -6.18 -8.63
C HIS A 81 -1.96 -7.02 -9.91
N VAL A 82 -1.67 -6.40 -11.06
CA VAL A 82 -1.59 -7.10 -12.34
C VAL A 82 -0.25 -7.80 -12.52
N ASP A 83 -0.27 -9.01 -13.08
CA ASP A 83 0.96 -9.71 -13.46
C ASP A 83 1.59 -9.11 -14.72
N ALA A 84 2.78 -9.60 -15.10
CA ALA A 84 3.50 -9.06 -16.26
C ALA A 84 2.74 -9.23 -17.59
N GLY A 85 1.98 -10.32 -17.74
CA GLY A 85 1.20 -10.60 -18.94
C GLY A 85 -0.03 -9.70 -19.03
N GLU A 86 -0.77 -9.57 -17.93
CA GLU A 86 -1.91 -8.66 -17.83
C GLU A 86 -1.48 -7.20 -17.99
N ASN A 87 -0.35 -6.81 -17.38
CA ASN A 87 0.23 -5.48 -17.55
C ASN A 87 0.53 -5.17 -19.03
N ARG A 88 1.12 -6.13 -19.77
CA ARG A 88 1.37 -5.98 -21.21
C ARG A 88 0.08 -5.88 -22.02
N ARG A 89 -0.91 -6.71 -21.72
CA ARG A 89 -2.20 -6.69 -22.41
C ARG A 89 -2.89 -5.33 -22.27
N TRP A 90 -2.84 -4.73 -21.09
CA TRP A 90 -3.40 -3.40 -20.86
C TRP A 90 -2.59 -2.27 -21.51
N GLN A 91 -1.27 -2.42 -21.66
CA GLN A 91 -0.48 -1.51 -22.50
C GLN A 91 -0.95 -1.56 -23.96
N GLU A 92 -1.18 -2.76 -24.48
CA GLU A 92 -1.66 -2.96 -25.86
C GLU A 92 -3.08 -2.40 -26.05
N ILE A 93 -3.98 -2.61 -25.09
CA ILE A 93 -5.33 -2.01 -25.09
C ILE A 93 -5.24 -0.48 -25.06
N ALA A 94 -4.39 0.09 -24.21
CA ALA A 94 -4.21 1.54 -24.16
C ALA A 94 -3.64 2.12 -25.46
N ALA A 95 -2.86 1.34 -26.21
CA ALA A 95 -2.36 1.74 -27.53
C ALA A 95 -3.39 1.60 -28.66
N HIS A 96 -4.32 0.63 -28.58
CA HIS A 96 -5.26 0.28 -29.67
C HIS A 96 -6.73 0.57 -29.34
N HIS A 97 -7.00 1.34 -28.29
CA HIS A 97 -8.38 1.70 -27.94
C HIS A 97 -8.99 2.60 -29.02
N PRO A 98 -10.33 2.55 -29.23
CA PRO A 98 -10.99 3.45 -30.16
C PRO A 98 -10.82 4.91 -29.70
N HIS A 99 -10.28 5.76 -30.57
CA HIS A 99 -9.99 7.18 -30.28
C HIS A 99 -11.21 8.10 -30.42
N THR A 100 -12.38 7.54 -30.74
CA THR A 100 -13.63 8.28 -30.90
C THR A 100 -14.60 7.85 -29.80
N LEU A 101 -14.98 8.79 -28.94
CA LEU A 101 -16.17 8.71 -28.09
C LEU A 101 -17.41 9.11 -28.89
#